data_AF-A0A428MNP3-F1
#
_entry.id   AF-A0A428MNP3-F1
#
_cell.length_a   1.000
_cell.length_b   1.000
_cell.length_c   1.000
_cell.angle_alpha   90.00
_cell.angle_beta   90.00
_cell.angle_gamma   90.00
#
_symmetry.space_group_name_H-M   'P 1'
#
loop_
_entity.id
_entity.type
_entity.pdbx_description
1 polymer ?
#
loop_
_entity_poly.entity_id
_entity_poly.type
_entity_poly.pdbx_seq_one_letter_code
_entity_poly.pdbx_strand_id
1 'polypeptide(L)'
;MKRRSVVVVCLSAVMVAASIFLCLWNWKKPDQTIVNAYADPKSCAQCHIAEAATYATTGMARAFYRPQAKDTVETPVKDRQFFHSASGTYYSMSEHGGKYFQRRWQQGFDGKPDNVEELQIDYIMGSGPRAYIFASRRGRHADRTNAGVVCGVGRSLGMNPGYDNSHPMTRRPIAYE
;
A
#
# COMPACT_ATOMS: atom_id res chain seq x y z
N MET A 1 50.55 50.16 13.81
CA MET A 1 50.55 48.90 13.04
C MET A 1 49.48 47.89 13.46
N LYS A 2 49.12 47.73 14.74
CA LYS A 2 48.13 46.73 15.22
C LYS A 2 46.69 46.85 14.66
N ARG A 3 46.16 48.06 14.43
CA ARG A 3 44.78 48.27 13.94
C ARG A 3 44.55 47.78 12.50
N ARG A 4 45.57 47.87 11.63
CA ARG A 4 45.45 47.40 10.23
C ARG A 4 45.41 45.87 10.14
N SER A 5 46.17 45.20 11.00
CA SER A 5 46.18 43.72 11.08
C SER A 5 44.85 43.13 11.56
N VAL A 6 44.18 43.79 12.51
CA VAL A 6 42.86 43.33 13.00
C VAL A 6 41.78 43.46 11.92
N VAL A 7 41.78 44.55 11.15
CA VAL A 7 40.81 44.77 10.06
C VAL A 7 40.99 43.74 8.94
N VAL A 8 42.23 43.39 8.58
CA VAL A 8 42.51 42.37 7.56
C VAL A 8 42.05 40.98 8.01
N VAL A 9 42.29 40.62 9.29
CA VAL A 9 41.83 39.33 9.84
C VAL A 9 40.30 39.26 9.87
N CYS A 10 39.62 40.32 10.30
CA CYS A 10 38.15 40.35 10.30
C CYS A 10 37.55 40.26 8.88
N LEU A 11 38.14 40.94 7.89
CA LEU A 11 37.69 40.86 6.50
C LEU A 11 37.89 39.46 5.91
N SER A 12 39.02 38.80 6.21
CA SER A 12 39.24 37.42 5.77
C SER A 12 38.26 36.42 6.39
N ALA A 13 37.91 36.59 7.68
CA ALA A 13 36.95 35.72 8.35
C ALA A 13 35.53 35.86 7.78
N VAL A 14 35.11 37.09 7.43
CA VAL A 14 33.81 37.34 6.81
C VAL A 14 33.73 36.74 5.40
N MET A 15 34.80 36.84 4.61
CA MET A 15 34.84 36.25 3.27
C MET A 15 34.78 34.72 3.31
N VAL A 16 35.44 34.09 4.29
CA VAL A 16 35.39 32.63 4.48
C VAL A 16 33.99 32.20 4.93
N ALA A 17 33.38 32.91 5.89
CA ALA A 17 32.02 32.62 6.34
C ALA A 17 30.99 32.79 5.22
N ALA A 18 31.10 33.84 4.40
CA ALA A 18 30.23 34.07 3.26
C ALA A 18 30.39 32.99 2.18
N SER A 19 31.62 32.55 1.92
CA SER A 19 31.90 31.46 0.97
C SER A 19 31.34 30.12 1.46
N ILE A 20 31.49 29.82 2.75
CA ILE A 20 30.89 28.62 3.37
C ILE A 20 29.36 28.70 3.29
N PHE A 21 28.77 29.85 3.60
CA PHE A 21 27.31 30.04 3.53
C PHE A 21 26.78 29.89 2.10
N LEU A 22 27.47 30.43 1.10
CA LEU A 22 27.14 30.25 -0.32
C LEU A 22 27.28 28.79 -0.77
N CYS A 23 28.33 28.09 -0.34
CA CYS A 23 28.50 26.67 -0.61
C CYS A 23 27.40 25.82 0.03
N LEU A 24 27.02 26.12 1.28
CA LEU A 24 25.95 25.42 1.98
C LEU A 24 24.57 25.73 1.39
N TRP A 25 24.32 26.97 0.95
CA TRP A 25 23.07 27.36 0.29
C TRP A 25 22.92 26.68 -1.07
N ASN A 26 23.99 26.64 -1.87
CA ASN A 26 23.97 26.01 -3.19
C ASN A 26 24.08 24.49 -3.15
N TRP A 27 24.29 23.89 -1.97
CA TRP A 27 24.21 22.45 -1.81
C TRP A 27 22.74 22.00 -1.85
N LYS A 28 22.18 21.98 -3.06
CA LYS A 28 20.98 21.18 -3.33
C LYS A 28 21.33 19.75 -2.96
N LYS A 29 20.67 19.20 -1.94
CA LYS A 29 20.70 17.77 -1.69
C LYS A 29 20.36 17.09 -3.02
N PRO A 30 21.17 16.14 -3.52
CA PRO A 30 20.76 15.40 -4.70
C PRO A 30 19.39 14.81 -4.40
N ASP A 31 18.42 15.13 -5.24
CA ASP A 31 17.13 14.46 -5.20
C ASP A 31 17.43 13.00 -5.51
N GLN A 32 17.48 12.16 -4.47
CA GLN A 32 17.59 10.73 -4.63
C GLN A 32 16.21 10.24 -5.09
N THR A 33 15.86 10.62 -6.32
CA THR A 33 14.82 9.94 -7.07
C THR A 33 15.36 8.55 -7.29
N ILE A 34 14.85 7.58 -6.51
CA ILE A 34 14.98 6.17 -6.87
C ILE A 34 14.24 6.01 -8.19
N VAL A 35 14.97 6.21 -9.29
CA VAL A 35 14.54 5.79 -10.62
C VAL A 35 14.58 4.27 -10.62
N ASN A 36 13.47 3.69 -10.16
CA ASN A 36 13.18 2.30 -10.41
C ASN A 36 12.99 2.20 -11.93
N ALA A 37 14.06 1.85 -12.66
CA ALA A 37 14.06 1.74 -14.13
C ALA A 37 13.30 0.48 -14.56
N TYR A 38 12.04 0.40 -14.15
CA TYR A 38 11.15 -0.69 -14.48
C TYR A 38 10.70 -0.51 -15.93
N ALA A 39 11.15 -1.40 -16.81
CA ALA A 39 10.72 -1.41 -18.20
C ALA A 39 9.25 -1.85 -18.29
N ASP A 40 8.46 -1.16 -19.12
CA ASP A 40 7.07 -1.57 -19.38
C ASP A 40 7.06 -2.98 -20.01
N PRO A 41 6.45 -4.00 -19.38
CA PRO A 41 6.40 -5.35 -19.92
C PRO A 41 5.82 -5.43 -21.35
N LYS A 42 5.04 -4.43 -21.77
CA LYS A 42 4.53 -4.34 -23.14
C LYS A 42 5.63 -4.18 -24.19
N SER A 43 6.76 -3.56 -23.85
CA SER A 43 7.90 -3.48 -24.79
C SER A 43 8.51 -4.86 -25.04
N CYS A 44 8.56 -5.71 -24.01
CA CYS A 44 9.05 -7.08 -24.13
C CYS A 44 8.14 -7.93 -25.05
N ALA A 45 6.83 -7.71 -24.97
CA ALA A 45 5.85 -8.44 -25.77
C ALA A 45 5.93 -8.18 -27.28
N GLN A 46 6.60 -7.09 -27.70
CA GLN A 46 6.80 -6.78 -29.12
C GLN A 46 7.73 -7.78 -29.81
N CYS A 47 8.76 -8.26 -29.11
CA CYS A 47 9.70 -9.26 -29.63
C CYS A 47 9.43 -10.67 -29.07
N HIS A 48 8.87 -10.77 -27.86
CA HIS A 48 8.65 -12.04 -27.15
C HIS A 48 7.16 -12.37 -26.99
N ILE A 49 6.45 -12.46 -28.12
CA ILE A 49 4.99 -12.65 -28.14
C ILE A 49 4.57 -13.94 -27.43
N ALA A 50 5.22 -15.07 -27.76
CA ALA A 50 4.88 -16.38 -27.19
C ALA A 50 5.12 -16.43 -25.67
N GLU A 51 6.24 -15.85 -25.21
CA GLU A 51 6.59 -15.79 -23.78
C GLU A 51 5.62 -14.88 -23.03
N ALA A 52 5.32 -13.70 -23.56
CA ALA A 52 4.37 -12.76 -22.97
C ALA A 52 2.97 -13.39 -22.86
N ALA A 53 2.51 -14.06 -23.91
CA ALA A 53 1.23 -14.76 -23.93
C ALA A 53 1.19 -15.89 -22.88
N THR A 54 2.23 -16.72 -22.82
CA THR A 54 2.29 -17.86 -21.89
C THR A 54 2.42 -17.37 -20.45
N TYR A 55 3.28 -16.39 -20.19
CA TYR A 55 3.44 -15.78 -18.87
C TYR A 55 2.13 -15.19 -18.34
N ALA A 56 1.35 -14.49 -19.19
CA ALA A 56 0.04 -13.94 -18.81
C ALA A 56 -0.96 -15.00 -18.31
N THR A 57 -0.76 -16.26 -18.68
CA THR A 57 -1.58 -17.39 -18.19
C THR A 57 -1.14 -17.94 -16.83
N THR A 58 0.00 -17.51 -16.29
CA THR A 58 0.50 -17.95 -14.99
C THR A 58 -0.20 -17.27 -13.82
N GLY A 59 -0.16 -17.90 -12.64
CA GLY A 59 -0.63 -17.29 -11.39
C GLY A 59 0.19 -16.07 -10.98
N MET A 60 1.49 -16.04 -11.32
CA MET A 60 2.41 -14.93 -11.04
C MET A 60 2.01 -13.65 -11.79
N ALA A 61 1.72 -13.76 -13.09
CA ALA A 61 1.30 -12.62 -13.91
C ALA A 61 -0.06 -12.04 -13.47
N ARG A 62 -0.87 -12.83 -12.75
CA ARG A 62 -2.17 -12.42 -12.22
C ARG A 62 -2.14 -12.17 -10.70
N ALA A 63 -0.97 -12.09 -10.10
CA ALA A 63 -0.83 -11.99 -8.65
C ALA A 63 -1.12 -10.60 -8.08
N PHE A 64 -1.23 -9.56 -8.91
CA PHE A 64 -1.51 -8.20 -8.45
C PHE A 64 -2.37 -7.46 -9.48
N TYR A 65 -3.60 -7.11 -9.12
CA TYR A 65 -4.55 -6.51 -10.04
C TYR A 65 -5.54 -5.58 -9.33
N ARG A 66 -6.27 -4.75 -10.09
CA ARG A 66 -7.35 -3.91 -9.55
C ARG A 66 -8.62 -4.73 -9.37
N PRO A 67 -9.37 -4.52 -8.27
CA PRO A 67 -10.62 -5.23 -8.05
C PRO A 67 -11.62 -4.99 -9.18
N GLN A 68 -12.34 -6.04 -9.57
CA GLN A 68 -13.49 -6.01 -10.48
C GLN A 68 -14.73 -6.59 -9.79
N ALA A 69 -15.91 -6.41 -10.40
CA ALA A 69 -17.18 -6.83 -9.79
C ALA A 69 -17.22 -8.33 -9.49
N LYS A 70 -16.65 -9.15 -10.39
CA LYS A 70 -16.49 -10.60 -10.21
C LYS A 70 -15.69 -11.01 -8.97
N ASP A 71 -14.82 -10.14 -8.48
CA ASP A 71 -13.91 -10.44 -7.36
C ASP A 71 -14.51 -10.10 -5.99
N THR A 72 -15.65 -9.37 -5.96
CA THR A 72 -16.14 -8.70 -4.75
C THR A 72 -17.68 -8.68 -4.61
N VAL A 73 -18.43 -8.53 -5.71
CA VAL A 73 -19.87 -8.22 -5.68
C VAL A 73 -20.71 -9.29 -6.38
N GLU A 74 -20.19 -9.97 -7.40
CA GLU A 74 -20.91 -11.04 -8.13
C GLU A 74 -20.93 -12.39 -7.38
N THR A 75 -20.30 -12.47 -6.21
CA THR A 75 -20.44 -13.62 -5.30
C THR A 75 -21.76 -13.51 -4.52
N PRO A 76 -22.47 -14.62 -4.25
CA PRO A 76 -23.70 -14.60 -3.45
C PRO A 76 -23.52 -13.84 -2.13
N VAL A 77 -24.56 -13.13 -1.69
CA VAL A 77 -24.48 -12.26 -0.50
C VAL A 77 -23.97 -12.97 0.74
N LYS A 78 -24.35 -14.24 0.92
CA LYS A 78 -23.91 -15.10 2.02
C LYS A 78 -22.39 -15.32 2.04
N ASP A 79 -21.76 -15.34 0.87
CA ASP A 79 -20.32 -15.56 0.71
C ASP A 79 -19.53 -14.24 0.81
N ARG A 80 -20.23 -13.09 0.79
CA ARG A 80 -19.65 -11.75 0.97
C ARG A 80 -19.59 -11.31 2.44
N GLN A 81 -20.07 -12.14 3.36
CA GLN A 81 -19.99 -11.90 4.80
C GLN A 81 -19.20 -13.02 5.48
N PHE A 82 -18.35 -12.64 6.43
CA PHE A 82 -17.55 -13.58 7.21
C PHE A 82 -17.60 -13.20 8.67
N PHE A 83 -17.93 -14.16 9.53
CA PHE A 83 -17.88 -13.98 10.98
C PHE A 83 -16.67 -14.68 11.55
N HIS A 84 -15.78 -13.92 12.19
CA HIS A 84 -14.60 -14.43 12.85
C HIS A 84 -14.88 -14.63 14.34
N SER A 85 -15.20 -15.87 14.71
CA SER A 85 -15.63 -16.23 16.07
C SER A 85 -14.60 -15.85 17.15
N ALA A 86 -13.30 -16.04 16.91
CA ALA A 86 -12.25 -15.76 17.89
C ALA A 86 -12.22 -14.29 18.33
N SER A 87 -12.53 -13.36 17.41
CA SER A 87 -12.53 -11.91 17.66
C SER A 87 -13.93 -11.30 17.79
N GLY A 88 -14.99 -12.10 17.63
CA GLY A 88 -16.38 -11.62 17.56
C GLY A 88 -16.63 -10.57 16.46
N THR A 89 -15.80 -10.54 15.42
CA THR A 89 -15.84 -9.50 14.39
C THR A 89 -16.50 -10.04 13.12
N TYR A 90 -17.44 -9.29 12.60
CA TYR A 90 -18.03 -9.48 11.29
C TYR A 90 -17.26 -8.69 10.25
N TYR A 91 -17.15 -9.28 9.07
CA TYR A 91 -16.55 -8.70 7.90
C TYR A 91 -17.52 -8.77 6.72
N SER A 92 -17.50 -7.77 5.86
CA SER A 92 -18.27 -7.79 4.62
C SER A 92 -17.55 -7.09 3.48
N MET A 93 -18.00 -7.35 2.26
CA MET A 93 -17.56 -6.64 1.07
C MET A 93 -18.73 -5.87 0.44
N SER A 94 -18.46 -4.64 0.02
CA SER A 94 -19.44 -3.77 -0.66
C SER A 94 -18.80 -3.09 -1.87
N GLU A 95 -19.66 -2.65 -2.79
CA GLU A 95 -19.28 -1.78 -3.89
C GLU A 95 -20.22 -0.59 -3.91
N HIS A 96 -19.64 0.59 -4.13
CA HIS A 96 -20.40 1.79 -4.39
C HIS A 96 -19.60 2.76 -5.26
N GLY A 97 -20.19 3.16 -6.39
CA GLY A 97 -19.59 4.14 -7.30
C GLY A 97 -18.34 3.61 -8.01
N GLY A 98 -18.29 2.32 -8.35
CA GLY A 98 -17.18 1.66 -9.03
C GLY A 98 -15.97 1.40 -8.13
N LYS A 99 -16.14 1.56 -6.81
CA LYS A 99 -15.10 1.34 -5.79
C LYS A 99 -15.54 0.24 -4.85
N TYR A 100 -14.56 -0.51 -4.36
CA TYR A 100 -14.79 -1.68 -3.53
C TYR A 100 -14.31 -1.42 -2.11
N PHE A 101 -15.02 -1.98 -1.13
CA PHE A 101 -14.77 -1.71 0.27
C PHE A 101 -14.87 -2.97 1.11
N GLN A 102 -14.04 -3.02 2.15
CA GLN A 102 -14.09 -4.02 3.21
C GLN A 102 -14.72 -3.38 4.47
N ARG A 103 -15.90 -3.90 4.77
CA ARG A 103 -16.67 -3.85 6.02
C ARG A 103 -15.97 -4.54 7.19
N ARG A 104 -15.73 -3.92 8.36
CA ARG A 104 -15.69 -4.68 9.63
C ARG A 104 -16.51 -4.04 10.75
N TRP A 105 -17.08 -4.85 11.63
CA TRP A 105 -17.78 -4.40 12.85
C TRP A 105 -17.83 -5.50 13.91
N GLN A 106 -18.01 -5.13 15.16
CA GLN A 106 -18.38 -6.03 16.25
C GLN A 106 -19.82 -5.75 16.68
N GLN A 107 -20.44 -6.67 17.40
CA GLN A 107 -21.76 -6.43 17.97
C GLN A 107 -21.61 -5.82 19.37
N GLY A 108 -22.20 -4.64 19.57
CA GLY A 108 -22.27 -3.97 20.88
C GLY A 108 -23.28 -4.65 21.81
N PHE A 109 -23.26 -4.24 23.08
CA PHE A 109 -24.15 -4.81 24.11
C PHE A 109 -25.64 -4.61 23.82
N ASP A 110 -26.00 -3.57 23.06
CA ASP A 110 -27.36 -3.28 22.62
C ASP A 110 -27.75 -4.03 21.33
N GLY A 111 -26.89 -4.94 20.86
CA GLY A 111 -27.08 -5.72 19.65
C GLY A 111 -26.78 -4.96 18.35
N LYS A 112 -26.37 -3.69 18.41
CA LYS A 112 -26.07 -2.88 17.22
C LYS A 112 -24.60 -3.00 16.81
N PRO A 113 -24.26 -2.67 15.55
CA PRO A 113 -22.86 -2.60 15.12
C PRO A 113 -22.08 -1.56 15.92
N ASP A 114 -20.94 -1.97 16.47
CA ASP A 114 -19.94 -1.16 17.15
C ASP A 114 -18.55 -1.41 16.53
N ASN A 115 -17.54 -0.60 16.86
CA ASN A 115 -16.18 -0.69 16.33
C ASN A 115 -16.15 -0.83 14.79
N VAL A 116 -16.99 -0.04 14.12
CA VAL A 116 -17.20 -0.12 12.67
C VAL A 116 -16.03 0.54 11.94
N GLU A 117 -15.43 -0.17 11.00
CA GLU A 117 -14.37 0.36 10.15
C GLU A 117 -14.62 0.07 8.66
N GLU A 118 -14.57 1.17 7.90
CA GLU A 118 -14.64 1.37 6.45
C GLU A 118 -13.32 1.34 5.67
N LEU A 119 -12.93 0.34 4.87
CA LEU A 119 -11.68 0.44 4.08
C LEU A 119 -11.87 0.21 2.58
N GLN A 120 -11.44 1.18 1.76
CA GLN A 120 -11.40 1.01 0.30
C GLN A 120 -10.33 -0.01 -0.10
N ILE A 121 -10.68 -0.86 -1.06
CA ILE A 121 -9.82 -1.84 -1.70
C ILE A 121 -9.34 -1.23 -3.02
N ASP A 122 -8.05 -0.92 -3.11
CA ASP A 122 -7.44 -0.36 -4.33
C ASP A 122 -6.83 -1.45 -5.20
N TYR A 123 -6.24 -2.47 -4.57
CA TYR A 123 -5.62 -3.59 -5.25
C TYR A 123 -5.92 -4.91 -4.55
N ILE A 124 -5.90 -5.98 -5.34
CA ILE A 124 -5.95 -7.36 -4.91
C ILE A 124 -4.59 -7.99 -5.17
N MET A 125 -4.02 -8.65 -4.16
CA MET A 125 -2.76 -9.38 -4.25
C MET A 125 -2.97 -10.86 -3.93
N GLY A 126 -2.55 -11.76 -4.81
CA GLY A 126 -2.65 -13.20 -4.60
C GLY A 126 -2.57 -14.03 -5.88
N SER A 127 -1.91 -15.20 -5.82
CA SER A 127 -1.70 -16.06 -6.99
C SER A 127 -2.97 -16.83 -7.37
N GLY A 128 -3.86 -16.19 -8.13
CA GLY A 128 -5.08 -16.80 -8.64
C GLY A 128 -6.21 -16.94 -7.60
N PRO A 129 -7.25 -17.75 -7.88
CA PRO A 129 -8.56 -17.64 -7.25
C PRO A 129 -8.63 -18.12 -5.79
N ARG A 130 -7.50 -18.33 -5.10
CA ARG A 130 -7.44 -19.10 -3.84
C ARG A 130 -6.94 -18.34 -2.61
N ALA A 131 -6.43 -17.12 -2.75
CA ALA A 131 -6.11 -16.25 -1.62
C ALA A 131 -5.92 -14.84 -2.17
N TYR A 132 -6.66 -13.85 -1.69
CA TYR A 132 -6.42 -12.45 -2.03
C TYR A 132 -6.24 -11.60 -0.77
N ILE A 133 -5.26 -10.71 -0.80
CA ILE A 133 -5.02 -9.66 0.17
C ILE A 133 -5.45 -8.34 -0.46
N PHE A 134 -6.26 -7.58 0.26
CA PHE A 134 -6.66 -6.25 -0.18
C PHE A 134 -5.60 -5.23 0.21
N ALA A 135 -5.24 -4.34 -0.70
CA ALA A 135 -4.36 -3.22 -0.39
C ALA A 135 -5.15 -1.92 -0.52
N SER A 136 -5.09 -1.09 0.53
CA SER A 136 -5.64 0.26 0.56
C SER A 136 -4.52 1.29 0.61
N ARG A 137 -4.53 2.27 -0.29
CA ARG A 137 -3.55 3.36 -0.35
C ARG A 137 -4.02 4.54 0.49
N ARG A 138 -3.28 4.88 1.55
CA ARG A 138 -3.58 6.06 2.37
C ARG A 138 -2.69 7.26 1.99
N GLY A 139 -3.15 8.09 1.05
CA GLY A 139 -2.47 9.32 0.64
C GLY A 139 -1.65 9.18 -0.66
N ARG A 140 -0.83 10.19 -0.99
CA ARG A 140 -0.02 10.19 -2.23
C ARG A 140 1.20 9.26 -2.20
N HIS A 141 1.61 8.83 -1.02
CA HIS A 141 2.81 8.02 -0.82
C HIS A 141 2.41 6.53 -0.68
N ALA A 142 3.19 5.64 -1.30
CA ALA A 142 2.99 4.20 -1.23
C ALA A 142 3.32 3.61 0.16
N ASP A 143 4.04 4.38 0.99
CA ASP A 143 4.49 4.06 2.37
C ASP A 143 3.36 3.72 3.36
N ARG A 144 2.11 4.01 2.99
CA ARG A 144 0.93 3.80 3.83
C ARG A 144 -0.07 2.88 3.15
N THR A 145 0.43 1.81 2.56
CA THR A 145 -0.41 0.73 2.04
C THR A 145 -0.74 -0.22 3.18
N ASN A 146 -2.03 -0.51 3.37
CA ASN A 146 -2.46 -1.47 4.38
C ASN A 146 -2.94 -2.76 3.71
N ALA A 147 -2.43 -3.90 4.16
CA ALA A 147 -3.03 -5.19 3.83
C ALA A 147 -4.34 -5.38 4.62
N GLY A 148 -5.37 -5.86 3.94
CA GLY A 148 -6.62 -6.33 4.52
C GLY A 148 -6.39 -7.54 5.41
N VAL A 149 -7.39 -7.85 6.23
CA VAL A 149 -7.31 -8.89 7.28
C VAL A 149 -8.04 -10.17 6.86
N VAL A 150 -8.88 -10.07 5.83
CA VAL A 150 -9.68 -11.16 5.28
C VAL A 150 -9.17 -11.46 3.87
N CYS A 151 -9.03 -12.75 3.56
CA CYS A 151 -8.77 -13.29 2.24
C CYS A 151 -9.85 -14.27 1.81
N GLY A 152 -10.08 -14.38 0.50
CA GLY A 152 -10.93 -15.43 -0.03
C GLY A 152 -10.15 -16.66 -0.50
N VAL A 153 -10.57 -17.86 -0.10
CA VAL A 153 -10.17 -19.11 -0.77
C VAL A 153 -11.30 -19.53 -1.70
N GLY A 154 -11.09 -19.40 -3.02
CA GLY A 154 -12.18 -19.58 -3.97
C GLY A 154 -13.18 -18.43 -3.86
N ARG A 155 -14.45 -18.78 -3.60
CA ARG A 155 -15.56 -17.83 -3.43
C ARG A 155 -15.84 -17.47 -1.96
N SER A 156 -15.12 -18.05 -1.00
CA SER A 156 -15.43 -17.91 0.44
C SER A 156 -14.38 -17.08 1.16
N LEU A 157 -14.82 -16.13 1.98
CA LEU A 157 -13.98 -15.28 2.83
C LEU A 157 -13.48 -16.02 4.08
N GLY A 158 -12.29 -15.67 4.55
CA GLY A 158 -11.65 -16.18 5.77
C GLY A 158 -10.50 -15.28 6.25
N MET A 159 -9.97 -15.52 7.44
CA MET A 159 -8.87 -14.69 7.99
C MET A 159 -7.55 -14.96 7.26
N ASN A 160 -6.76 -13.90 7.08
CA ASN A 160 -5.38 -14.03 6.60
C ASN A 160 -4.53 -14.83 7.59
N PRO A 161 -3.53 -15.60 7.11
CA PRO A 161 -2.56 -16.26 7.98
C PRO A 161 -1.92 -15.27 8.97
N GLY A 162 -1.89 -15.64 10.25
CA GLY A 162 -1.39 -14.79 11.34
C GLY A 162 -2.43 -13.83 11.95
N TYR A 163 -3.62 -13.69 11.34
CA TYR A 163 -4.72 -12.88 11.87
C TYR A 163 -5.88 -13.73 12.44
N ASP A 164 -5.81 -15.04 12.33
CA ASP A 164 -6.77 -15.96 12.95
C ASP A 164 -6.48 -16.10 14.46
N ASN A 165 -6.79 -15.04 15.22
CA ASN A 165 -6.62 -14.95 16.67
C ASN A 165 -7.68 -14.02 17.30
N SER A 166 -7.74 -13.93 18.62
CA SER A 166 -8.78 -13.17 19.32
C SER A 166 -8.66 -11.65 19.20
N HIS A 167 -7.48 -11.13 18.87
CA HIS A 167 -7.19 -9.70 18.79
C HIS A 167 -6.45 -9.36 17.48
N PRO A 168 -7.07 -9.59 16.32
CA PRO A 168 -6.42 -9.35 15.06
C PRO A 168 -6.24 -7.85 14.84
N MET A 169 -5.03 -7.46 14.45
CA MET A 169 -4.80 -6.11 13.96
C MET A 169 -5.76 -5.83 12.79
N THR A 170 -6.32 -4.62 12.75
CA THR A 170 -7.26 -4.18 11.70
C THR A 170 -6.56 -3.94 10.37
N ARG A 171 -5.24 -3.70 10.41
CA ARG A 171 -4.42 -3.27 9.28
C ARG A 171 -3.00 -3.80 9.45
N ARG A 172 -2.33 -4.13 8.33
CA ARG A 172 -0.88 -4.35 8.30
C ARG A 172 -0.20 -3.22 7.52
N PRO A 173 0.67 -2.40 8.13
CA PRO A 173 1.48 -1.48 7.35
C PRO A 173 2.43 -2.29 6.45
N ILE A 174 2.46 -1.95 5.16
CA ILE A 174 3.47 -2.43 4.21
C ILE A 174 4.48 -1.29 4.07
N ALA A 175 5.63 -1.45 4.71
CA ALA A 175 6.74 -0.52 4.59
C ALA A 175 7.57 -0.83 3.34
N TYR A 176 8.17 0.20 2.75
CA TYR A 176 9.30 0.05 1.84
C TYR A 176 10.57 0.24 2.66
N GLU A 177 11.53 -0.66 2.49
CA GLU A 177 12.91 -0.50 2.95
C GLU A 177 13.75 0.27 1.92
#